data_AF-A0AAW6U5S3-F1
#
_entry.id   AF-A0AAW6U5S3-F1
#
_cell.length_a   1.000
_cell.length_b   1.000
_cell.length_c   1.000
_cell.angle_alpha   90.00
_cell.angle_beta   90.00
_cell.angle_gamma   90.00
#
_symmetry.space_group_name_H-M   'P 1'
#
loop_
_entity.id
_entity.type
_entity.pdbx_description
1 polymer ?
#
loop_
_entity_poly.entity_id
_entity_poly.type
_entity_poly.pdbx_seq_one_letter_code
_entity_poly.pdbx_strand_id
1 'polypeptide(L)'
;MKDPFDAEGMEGLRCYAKYIAMVVRNAMEDFHCKHLSDEQMAELNPIIRNAIYTALYAYHSEKHSKAAVRFVNFHMISIPKYWEEPELLPEFQGEQ
;
A
#
# COMPACT_ATOMS: atom_id res chain seq x y z
N MET A 1 1.60 15.94 -17.60
CA MET A 1 0.93 14.85 -16.85
C MET A 1 0.29 15.52 -15.65
N LYS A 2 -1.04 15.50 -15.52
CA LYS A 2 -1.69 16.00 -14.29
C LYS A 2 -1.17 15.16 -13.14
N ASP A 3 -0.79 15.82 -12.05
CA ASP A 3 -0.34 15.11 -10.88
C ASP A 3 -1.55 14.28 -10.37
N PRO A 4 -1.37 12.97 -10.10
CA PRO A 4 -2.46 12.13 -9.59
C PRO A 4 -2.95 12.57 -8.19
N PHE A 5 -2.35 13.62 -7.62
CA PHE A 5 -2.58 14.14 -6.28
C PHE A 5 -3.30 15.51 -6.24
N ASP A 6 -3.80 16.07 -7.34
CA ASP A 6 -4.57 17.34 -7.35
C ASP A 6 -6.08 17.15 -7.64
N ALA A 7 -6.91 17.61 -6.69
CA ALA A 7 -8.35 17.93 -6.68
C ALA A 7 -9.41 16.96 -7.29
N GLU A 8 -9.07 16.05 -8.21
CA GLU A 8 -9.80 14.81 -8.52
C GLU A 8 -9.46 13.68 -7.49
N GLY A 9 -8.92 14.10 -6.34
CA GLY A 9 -8.04 13.40 -5.41
C GLY A 9 -8.65 12.36 -4.46
N MET A 10 -9.67 11.61 -4.88
CA MET A 10 -10.15 10.44 -4.12
C MET A 10 -10.39 9.22 -4.99
N GLU A 11 -10.85 9.41 -6.23
CA GLU A 11 -11.05 8.30 -7.17
C GLU A 11 -9.69 7.76 -7.67
N GLY A 12 -8.74 8.66 -7.94
CA GLY A 12 -7.34 8.31 -8.20
C GLY A 12 -6.73 7.48 -7.08
N LEU A 13 -6.91 7.89 -5.82
CA LEU A 13 -6.39 7.16 -4.65
C LEU A 13 -6.97 5.74 -4.54
N ARG A 14 -8.28 5.56 -4.81
CA ARG A 14 -8.89 4.21 -4.81
C ARG A 14 -8.31 3.33 -5.92
N CYS A 15 -8.08 3.90 -7.10
CA CYS A 15 -7.46 3.19 -8.22
C CYS A 15 -6.03 2.76 -7.87
N TYR A 16 -5.21 3.69 -7.37
CA TYR A 16 -3.84 3.41 -6.92
C TYR A 16 -3.79 2.38 -5.80
N ALA A 17 -4.70 2.46 -4.81
CA ALA A 17 -4.77 1.47 -3.74
C ALA A 17 -5.10 0.06 -4.27
N LYS A 18 -6.01 -0.04 -5.25
CA LYS A 18 -6.31 -1.32 -5.93
C LYS A 18 -5.11 -1.83 -6.72
N TYR A 19 -4.40 -0.96 -7.43
CA TYR A 19 -3.19 -1.31 -8.18
C TYR A 19 -2.12 -1.89 -7.24
N ILE A 20 -1.75 -1.17 -6.18
CA ILE A 20 -0.76 -1.63 -5.21
C ILE A 20 -1.22 -2.94 -4.54
N ALA A 21 -2.49 -3.05 -4.17
CA ALA A 21 -3.02 -4.29 -3.58
C ALA A 21 -2.93 -5.49 -4.54
N MET A 22 -3.14 -5.27 -5.84
CA MET A 22 -2.96 -6.31 -6.86
C MET A 22 -1.49 -6.73 -6.97
N VAL A 23 -0.56 -5.78 -6.98
CA VAL A 23 0.89 -6.07 -7.00
C VAL A 23 1.29 -6.88 -5.76
N VAL A 24 0.84 -6.48 -4.57
CA VAL A 24 1.11 -7.21 -3.32
C VAL A 24 0.53 -8.63 -3.37
N ARG A 25 -0.73 -8.79 -3.80
CA ARG A 25 -1.34 -10.12 -3.94
C ARG A 25 -0.51 -11.01 -4.87
N ASN A 26 -0.12 -10.51 -6.04
CA ASN A 26 0.66 -11.28 -7.00
C ASN A 26 2.05 -11.65 -6.46
N ALA A 27 2.71 -10.73 -5.74
CA ALA A 27 3.98 -11.01 -5.07
C ALA A 27 3.85 -12.10 -3.98
N MET A 28 2.65 -12.24 -3.41
CA MET A 28 2.33 -13.26 -2.42
C MET A 28 1.81 -14.58 -3.02
N GLU A 29 1.64 -14.71 -4.34
CA GLU A 29 0.93 -15.86 -4.95
C GLU A 29 1.62 -17.19 -4.64
N ASP A 30 2.95 -17.27 -4.78
CA ASP A 30 3.71 -18.49 -4.45
C ASP A 30 3.58 -18.89 -2.98
N PHE A 31 3.50 -17.90 -2.09
CA PHE A 31 3.28 -18.12 -0.65
C PHE A 31 1.84 -18.56 -0.39
N HIS A 32 0.87 -17.88 -1.00
CA HIS A 32 -0.56 -18.22 -0.94
C HIS A 32 -0.77 -19.67 -1.35
N CYS A 33 -0.34 -20.08 -2.56
CA CYS A 33 -0.57 -21.44 -3.04
C CYS A 33 -0.02 -22.53 -2.11
N LYS A 34 1.03 -22.22 -1.33
CA LYS A 34 1.67 -23.19 -0.41
C LYS A 34 1.07 -23.17 1.00
N HIS A 35 0.52 -22.04 1.45
CA HIS A 35 0.26 -21.81 2.87
C HIS A 35 -1.12 -21.27 3.21
N LEU A 36 -1.87 -20.73 2.23
CA LEU A 36 -3.19 -20.12 2.44
C LEU A 36 -4.23 -20.78 1.54
N SER A 37 -5.45 -20.96 2.03
CA SER A 37 -6.57 -21.34 1.17
C SER A 37 -7.12 -20.14 0.38
N ASP A 38 -7.90 -20.41 -0.65
CA ASP A 38 -8.57 -19.36 -1.43
C ASP A 38 -9.56 -18.56 -0.56
N GLU A 39 -10.23 -19.20 0.41
CA GLU A 39 -11.10 -18.52 1.36
C GLU A 39 -10.32 -17.59 2.28
N GLN A 40 -9.16 -18.03 2.78
CA GLN A 40 -8.29 -17.18 3.60
C GLN A 40 -7.78 -15.98 2.81
N MET A 41 -7.39 -16.18 1.55
CA MET A 41 -6.99 -15.06 0.69
C MET A 41 -8.14 -14.14 0.32
N ALA A 42 -9.36 -14.67 0.16
CA ALA A 42 -10.56 -13.85 -0.04
C ALA A 42 -10.82 -12.92 1.15
N GLU A 43 -10.48 -13.33 2.37
CA GLU A 43 -10.53 -12.50 3.59
C GLU A 43 -9.37 -11.49 3.67
N LEU A 44 -8.13 -11.92 3.36
CA LEU A 44 -6.94 -11.06 3.44
C LEU A 44 -6.93 -9.94 2.40
N ASN A 45 -7.40 -10.22 1.17
CA ASN A 45 -7.36 -9.27 0.06
C ASN A 45 -8.07 -7.93 0.37
N PRO A 46 -9.29 -7.90 0.93
CA PRO A 46 -9.92 -6.68 1.42
C PRO A 46 -9.14 -5.98 2.53
N ILE A 47 -8.58 -6.72 3.50
CA ILE A 47 -7.82 -6.15 4.63
C ILE A 47 -6.61 -5.38 4.09
N ILE A 48 -5.81 -6.02 3.24
CA ILE A 48 -4.62 -5.43 2.63
C ILE A 48 -5.00 -4.19 1.81
N ARG A 49 -6.01 -4.30 0.93
CA ARG A 49 -6.45 -3.19 0.08
C ARG A 49 -6.97 -2.00 0.88
N ASN A 50 -7.73 -2.24 1.95
CA ASN A 50 -8.24 -1.18 2.81
C ASN A 50 -7.12 -0.52 3.62
N ALA A 51 -6.13 -1.29 4.08
CA ALA A 51 -4.96 -0.77 4.77
C ALA A 51 -4.14 0.15 3.85
N ILE A 52 -3.87 -0.27 2.61
CA ILE A 52 -3.17 0.54 1.60
C ILE A 52 -3.94 1.83 1.33
N TYR A 53 -5.25 1.74 1.05
CA TYR A 53 -6.07 2.92 0.81
C TYR A 53 -6.03 3.89 2.00
N THR A 54 -6.13 3.38 3.22
CA THR A 54 -6.09 4.19 4.44
C THR A 54 -4.74 4.89 4.61
N ALA A 55 -3.63 4.18 4.36
CA ALA A 55 -2.29 4.77 4.44
C ALA A 55 -2.10 5.89 3.41
N LEU A 56 -2.49 5.66 2.15
CA LEU A 56 -2.43 6.66 1.09
C LEU A 56 -3.30 7.88 1.41
N TYR A 57 -4.54 7.65 1.86
CA TYR A 57 -5.47 8.71 2.24
C TYR A 57 -4.93 9.54 3.40
N ALA A 58 -4.40 8.88 4.45
CA ALA A 58 -3.84 9.55 5.61
C ALA A 58 -2.61 10.40 5.21
N TYR A 59 -1.70 9.84 4.44
CA TYR A 59 -0.54 10.58 3.95
C TYR A 59 -0.95 11.81 3.12
N HIS A 60 -1.91 11.66 2.20
CA HIS A 60 -2.41 12.77 1.40
C HIS A 60 -3.13 13.84 2.22
N SER A 61 -3.84 13.43 3.28
CA SER A 61 -4.66 14.32 4.10
C SER A 61 -3.90 14.94 5.27
N GLU A 62 -2.62 14.63 5.49
CA GLU A 62 -1.89 15.03 6.70
C GLU A 62 -1.84 16.56 6.89
N LYS A 63 -1.71 17.32 5.79
CA LYS A 63 -1.69 18.79 5.83
C LYS A 63 -3.01 19.40 6.29
N HIS A 64 -4.10 18.63 6.22
CA HIS A 64 -5.46 19.11 6.47
C HIS A 64 -6.15 18.38 7.64
N SER A 65 -5.56 17.30 8.18
CA SER A 65 -6.19 16.46 9.21
C SER A 65 -5.22 16.06 10.30
N LYS A 66 -5.48 16.53 11.54
CA LYS A 66 -4.74 16.10 12.74
C LYS A 66 -4.83 14.59 12.99
N ALA A 67 -5.96 13.96 12.61
CA ALA A 67 -6.10 12.52 12.72
C ALA A 67 -5.17 11.78 11.75
N ALA A 68 -5.05 12.30 10.52
CA ALA A 68 -4.14 11.78 9.52
C ALA A 68 -2.67 11.94 9.93
N VAL A 69 -2.27 13.11 10.46
CA VAL A 69 -0.91 13.32 11.01
C VAL A 69 -0.59 12.29 12.10
N ARG A 70 -1.51 12.07 13.04
CA ARG A 70 -1.29 11.07 14.11
C ARG A 70 -1.14 9.66 13.55
N PHE A 71 -1.98 9.30 12.58
CA PHE A 71 -1.91 7.99 11.93
C PHE A 71 -0.57 7.79 11.21
N VAL A 72 -0.14 8.74 10.39
CA VAL A 72 1.14 8.67 9.66
C VAL A 72 2.30 8.57 10.64
N ASN A 73 2.39 9.48 11.61
CA ASN A 73 3.49 9.50 12.56
C ASN A 73 3.57 8.21 13.38
N PHE A 74 2.43 7.71 13.86
CA PHE A 74 2.38 6.45 14.61
C PHE A 74 2.91 5.27 13.80
N HIS A 75 2.49 5.13 12.54
CA HIS A 75 2.94 4.01 11.71
C HIS A 75 4.40 4.14 11.28
N MET A 76 4.88 5.36 10.98
CA MET A 76 6.29 5.60 10.64
C MET A 76 7.23 5.24 11.80
N ILE A 77 6.91 5.61 13.04
CA ILE A 77 7.73 5.23 14.21
C ILE A 77 7.59 3.76 14.59
N SER A 78 6.55 3.09 14.11
CA SER A 78 6.29 1.68 14.39
C SER A 78 6.99 0.73 13.41
N ILE A 79 7.65 1.26 12.37
CA ILE A 79 8.46 0.44 11.45
C ILE A 79 9.61 -0.18 12.26
N PRO A 80 9.69 -1.52 12.36
CA PRO A 80 10.73 -2.16 13.14
C PRO A 80 12.10 -1.94 12.52
N LYS A 81 13.09 -1.55 13.33
CA LYS A 81 14.47 -1.28 12.87
C LYS A 81 15.19 -2.49 12.25
N TYR A 82 14.67 -3.69 12.48
CA TYR A 82 15.23 -4.93 11.94
C TYR A 82 14.64 -5.32 10.58
N TRP A 83 13.66 -4.57 10.06
CA TRP A 83 13.17 -4.78 8.71
C TRP A 83 14.26 -4.41 7.71
N GLU A 84 14.46 -5.27 6.73
CA GLU A 84 15.32 -5.01 5.58
C GLU A 84 14.71 -3.89 4.72
N GLU A 85 15.56 -3.16 3.99
CA GLU A 85 15.08 -2.15 3.04
C GLU A 85 14.37 -2.84 1.87
N PRO A 86 13.30 -2.23 1.30
CA PRO A 86 12.61 -2.81 0.15
C PRO A 86 13.51 -2.79 -1.09
N GLU A 87 13.54 -3.90 -1.82
CA GLU A 87 14.28 -4.05 -3.06
C GLU A 87 13.36 -3.97 -4.28
N LEU A 88 13.84 -3.35 -5.37
CA LEU A 88 13.16 -3.39 -6.67
C LEU A 88 13.33 -4.77 -7.32
N LEU A 89 12.35 -5.18 -8.13
CA LEU A 89 12.50 -6.38 -8.96
C LEU A 89 13.69 -6.20 -9.93
N PRO A 90 14.43 -7.28 -10.25
CA PRO A 90 15.67 -7.21 -11.05
C PRO A 90 15.54 -6.43 -12.36
N GLU A 91 14.39 -6.56 -13.04
CA GLU A 91 14.11 -5.87 -14.30
C GLU A 91 14.08 -4.33 -14.20
N PHE A 92 13.85 -3.77 -13.00
CA PHE A 92 13.83 -2.32 -12.76
C PHE A 92 15.13 -1.77 -12.15
N GLN A 93 16.11 -2.61 -11.81
CA GLN A 93 17.33 -2.19 -11.10
C GLN A 93 18.34 -1.42 -11.99
N GLY A 94 18.12 -1.33 -13.31
CA GLY A 94 19.02 -0.70 -14.28
C GLY A 94 18.43 0.43 -15.12
N GLU A 95 17.18 0.84 -14.87
CA GLU A 95 16.48 1.90 -15.61
C GLU A 95 16.70 3.29 -14.99
N GLN A 96 17.96 3.68 -14.74
CA GLN A 96 18.32 5.02 -14.23
C GLN A 96 18.80 5.97 -15.33
#